data_AF-A0A6I2M9G2-F1
#
_entry.id   AF-A0A6I2M9G2-F1
#
_cell.length_a   1.000
_cell.length_b   1.000
_cell.length_c   1.000
_cell.angle_alpha   90.00
_cell.angle_beta   90.00
_cell.angle_gamma   90.00
#
_symmetry.space_group_name_H-M   'P 1'
#
loop_
_entity.id
_entity.type
_entity.pdbx_description
1 polymer ?
#
loop_
_entity_poly.entity_id
_entity_poly.type
_entity_poly.pdbx_seq_one_letter_code
_entity_poly.pdbx_strand_id
1 'polypeptide(L)'
;MTKYVKSSDSILDIVDSKGKTRKVTQRAFDVVYKAKGFKVAEADQEETNVIPDYFTLSAEELKEITNDKLKAFLDEENIEYKSDATKKDLISLIIGE
;
A
#
# COMPACT_ATOMS: atom_id res chain seq x y z
N MET A 1 -12.41 -21.95 42.23
CA MET A 1 -12.25 -21.97 40.76
C MET A 1 -12.23 -20.55 40.23
N THR A 2 -11.06 -20.07 39.83
CA THR A 2 -10.91 -18.81 39.07
C THR A 2 -11.48 -19.04 37.66
N LYS A 3 -12.61 -18.40 37.35
CA LYS A 3 -13.19 -18.42 36.00
C LYS A 3 -12.30 -17.55 35.10
N TYR A 4 -11.44 -18.17 34.31
CA TYR A 4 -10.78 -17.48 33.19
C TYR A 4 -11.86 -17.18 32.15
N VAL A 5 -12.34 -15.93 32.14
CA VAL A 5 -13.11 -15.44 31.00
C VAL A 5 -12.10 -15.17 29.90
N LYS A 6 -11.91 -16.15 29.02
CA LYS A 6 -11.21 -15.95 27.74
C LYS A 6 -12.10 -15.04 26.90
N SER A 7 -12.09 -13.75 27.19
CA SER A 7 -12.68 -12.75 26.32
C SER A 7 -11.84 -12.77 25.05
N SER A 8 -12.40 -13.37 24.00
CA SER A 8 -11.91 -13.32 22.62
C SER A 8 -12.01 -11.88 22.10
N ASP A 9 -11.43 -10.91 22.82
CA ASP A 9 -11.39 -9.52 22.37
C ASP A 9 -10.21 -9.40 21.42
N SER A 10 -10.52 -9.23 20.14
CA SER A 10 -9.52 -9.00 19.11
C SER A 10 -8.69 -7.77 19.47
N ILE A 11 -7.36 -7.91 19.38
CA ILE A 11 -6.43 -6.80 19.58
C ILE A 11 -6.31 -6.09 18.23
N LEU A 12 -6.56 -4.78 18.24
CA LEU A 12 -6.48 -3.89 17.09
C LEU A 12 -5.32 -2.91 17.29
N ASP A 13 -4.60 -2.60 16.23
CA ASP A 13 -3.74 -1.42 16.19
C ASP A 13 -4.61 -0.19 15.88
N ILE A 14 -4.36 0.94 16.54
CA ILE A 14 -5.11 2.20 16.34
C ILE A 14 -4.13 3.36 16.14
N VAL A 15 -4.51 4.37 15.36
CA VAL A 15 -3.71 5.57 15.08
C VAL A 15 -4.41 6.81 15.64
N ASP A 16 -3.65 7.66 16.33
CA ASP A 16 -4.07 9.01 16.75
C ASP A 16 -3.99 10.00 15.57
N SER A 17 -4.65 11.14 15.69
CA SER A 17 -4.48 12.35 14.86
C SER A 17 -3.02 12.78 14.65
N LYS A 18 -2.11 12.36 15.54
CA LYS A 18 -0.66 12.65 15.49
C LYS A 18 0.17 11.52 14.86
N GLY A 19 -0.46 10.49 14.28
CA GLY A 19 0.23 9.37 13.64
C GLY A 19 0.84 8.35 14.62
N LYS A 20 0.56 8.44 15.93
CA LYS A 20 1.06 7.46 16.91
C LYS A 20 0.18 6.22 16.92
N THR A 21 0.80 5.06 16.70
CA THR A 21 0.14 3.75 16.76
C THR A 21 0.11 3.19 18.18
N ARG A 22 -0.96 2.51 18.54
CA ARG A 22 -1.10 1.77 19.82
C ARG A 22 -1.92 0.50 19.62
N LYS A 23 -1.55 -0.57 20.33
CA LYS A 23 -2.34 -1.81 20.41
C LYS A 23 -3.38 -1.69 21.51
N VAL A 24 -4.65 -1.85 21.16
CA VAL A 24 -5.78 -1.81 22.09
C VAL A 24 -6.75 -2.94 21.77
N THR A 25 -7.63 -3.29 22.70
CA THR A 25 -8.69 -4.26 22.43
C THR A 25 -9.84 -3.61 21.66
N GLN A 26 -10.58 -4.38 20.87
CA GLN A 26 -11.72 -3.90 20.08
C GLN A 26 -12.77 -3.18 20.95
N ARG A 27 -13.05 -3.70 22.15
CA ARG A 27 -13.94 -3.00 23.11
C ARG A 27 -13.37 -1.67 23.58
N ALA A 28 -12.08 -1.61 23.86
CA ALA A 28 -11.45 -0.36 24.25
C ALA A 28 -11.53 0.66 23.11
N PHE A 29 -11.36 0.20 21.87
CA PHE A 29 -11.51 1.04 20.69
C PHE A 29 -12.91 1.66 20.61
N ASP A 30 -13.96 0.84 20.61
CA ASP A 30 -15.34 1.32 20.44
C ASP A 30 -15.81 2.23 21.58
N VAL A 31 -15.40 1.96 22.83
CA VAL A 31 -15.83 2.72 24.00
C VAL A 31 -15.03 4.02 24.21
N VAL A 32 -13.71 3.99 24.02
CA VAL A 32 -12.83 5.10 24.43
C VAL A 32 -12.20 5.81 23.25
N TYR A 33 -11.66 5.06 22.28
CA TYR A 33 -10.80 5.64 21.25
C TYR A 33 -11.61 6.14 20.05
N LYS A 34 -12.72 5.49 19.69
CA LYS A 34 -13.66 5.93 18.66
C LYS A 34 -14.23 7.32 18.95
N ALA A 35 -14.68 7.55 20.19
CA ALA A 35 -15.18 8.85 20.63
C ALA A 35 -14.09 9.96 20.65
N LYS A 36 -12.81 9.57 20.76
CA LYS A 36 -11.67 10.49 20.74
C LYS A 36 -11.10 10.73 19.33
N GLY A 37 -11.70 10.14 18.30
CA GLY A 37 -11.29 10.32 16.90
C GLY A 37 -10.07 9.49 16.48
N PHE A 38 -9.74 8.44 17.23
CA PHE A 38 -8.72 7.47 16.79
C PHE A 38 -9.31 6.60 15.68
N LYS A 39 -8.47 6.22 14.73
CA LYS A 39 -8.82 5.31 13.65
C LYS A 39 -8.17 3.95 13.89
N VAL A 40 -8.81 2.87 13.46
CA VAL A 40 -8.16 1.57 13.46
C VAL A 40 -7.01 1.67 12.46
N ALA A 41 -5.80 1.37 12.92
CA ALA A 41 -4.69 1.01 12.06
C ALA A 41 -4.95 -0.42 11.60
N GLU A 42 -6.04 -0.60 10.85
CA GLU A 42 -6.05 -1.75 9.96
C GLU A 42 -4.81 -1.58 9.10
N ALA A 43 -4.08 -2.68 8.94
CA ALA A 43 -3.10 -2.79 7.89
C ALA A 43 -3.87 -2.65 6.57
N ASP A 44 -4.21 -1.42 6.21
CA ASP A 44 -4.04 -0.99 4.85
C ASP A 44 -2.49 -1.04 4.65
N GLN A 45 -1.82 -1.99 4.00
CA GLN A 45 -2.21 -2.99 2.99
C GLN A 45 -3.41 -2.64 2.12
N GLU A 46 -3.68 -1.34 1.97
CA GLU A 46 -3.76 -0.76 0.66
C GLU A 46 -2.28 -0.46 0.28
N GLU A 47 -1.40 -1.45 0.09
CA GLU A 47 -1.24 -2.14 -1.18
C GLU A 47 -2.57 -2.45 -1.89
N THR A 48 -3.33 -1.40 -2.19
CA THR A 48 -3.69 -1.23 -3.57
C THR A 48 -2.35 -1.34 -4.29
N ASN A 49 -2.10 -2.49 -4.89
CA ASN A 49 -1.59 -2.52 -6.25
C ASN A 49 -2.47 -1.58 -7.11
N VAL A 50 -2.50 -0.28 -6.80
CA VAL A 50 -2.34 0.71 -7.82
C VAL A 50 -0.88 0.48 -8.17
N ILE A 51 -0.67 -0.50 -9.02
CA ILE A 51 0.41 -0.46 -9.98
C ILE A 51 0.31 0.99 -10.48
N PRO A 52 1.21 1.89 -10.08
CA PRO A 52 1.11 3.28 -10.49
C PRO A 52 0.96 3.23 -12.00
N ASP A 53 -0.17 3.73 -12.49
CA ASP A 53 -0.57 3.59 -13.88
C ASP A 53 0.43 4.41 -14.70
N TYR A 54 1.53 3.77 -15.08
CA TYR A 54 2.68 4.44 -15.67
C TYR A 54 2.32 5.01 -17.04
N PHE A 55 1.19 4.56 -17.64
CA PHE A 55 0.56 5.19 -18.81
C PHE A 55 0.10 6.64 -18.54
N THR A 56 -0.17 6.99 -17.28
CA THR A 56 -0.63 8.34 -16.90
C THR A 56 0.51 9.29 -16.55
N LEU A 57 1.73 8.77 -16.37
CA LEU A 57 2.90 9.56 -16.04
C LEU A 57 3.55 10.15 -17.29
N SER A 58 4.18 11.32 -17.12
CA SER A 58 4.96 11.93 -18.21
C SER A 58 6.29 11.20 -18.40
N ALA A 59 6.88 11.29 -19.61
CA ALA A 59 8.20 10.72 -19.90
C ALA A 59 9.31 11.18 -18.95
N GLU A 60 9.17 12.37 -18.36
CA GLU A 60 10.10 12.90 -17.35
C GLU A 60 9.98 12.19 -16.01
N GLU A 61 8.76 11.85 -15.58
CA GLU A 61 8.51 11.10 -14.34
C GLU A 61 8.95 9.64 -14.50
N LEU A 62 8.70 9.04 -15.66
CA LEU A 62 9.19 7.70 -15.98
C LEU A 62 10.73 7.65 -16.08
N LYS A 63 11.39 8.77 -16.41
CA LYS A 63 12.86 8.88 -16.33
C LYS A 63 13.38 8.93 -14.91
N GLU A 64 12.58 9.23 -13.89
CA GLU A 64 12.98 9.14 -12.48
C GLU A 64 12.80 7.72 -11.93
N ILE A 65 11.90 6.93 -12.53
CA ILE A 65 11.62 5.55 -12.13
C ILE A 65 12.76 4.60 -12.51
N THR A 66 13.07 3.60 -11.69
CA THR A 66 14.14 2.63 -11.98
C THR A 66 13.75 1.67 -13.11
N ASN A 67 14.75 1.14 -13.83
CA ASN A 67 14.52 0.18 -14.91
C ASN A 67 13.75 -1.06 -14.40
N ASP A 68 14.05 -1.54 -13.19
CA ASP A 68 13.35 -2.67 -12.56
C ASP A 68 11.85 -2.43 -12.39
N LYS A 69 11.46 -1.20 -12.01
CA LYS A 69 10.04 -0.83 -11.85
C LYS A 69 9.32 -0.72 -13.19
N LEU A 70 9.97 -0.15 -14.20
CA LEU A 70 9.43 -0.08 -15.56
C LEU A 70 9.25 -1.48 -16.15
N LYS A 71 10.21 -2.38 -15.92
CA LYS A 71 10.12 -3.79 -16.33
C LYS A 71 8.98 -4.52 -15.61
N ALA A 72 8.90 -4.37 -14.28
CA ALA A 72 7.83 -4.97 -13.50
C ALA A 72 6.43 -4.56 -13.99
N PHE A 73 6.27 -3.29 -14.38
CA PHE A 73 5.03 -2.81 -14.99
C PHE A 73 4.74 -3.43 -16.34
N LEU A 74 5.75 -3.49 -17.23
CA LEU A 74 5.59 -4.12 -18.53
C LEU A 74 5.27 -5.62 -18.40
N ASP A 75 5.91 -6.32 -17.45
CA ASP A 75 5.60 -7.72 -17.14
C ASP A 75 4.16 -7.91 -16.63
N GLU A 76 3.68 -6.99 -15.78
CA GLU A 76 2.32 -7.01 -15.24
C GLU A 76 1.26 -6.75 -16.32
N GLU A 77 1.50 -5.79 -17.20
CA GLU A 77 0.68 -5.48 -18.38
C GLU A 77 0.85 -6.50 -19.53
N ASN A 78 1.68 -7.53 -19.34
CA ASN A 78 2.02 -8.54 -20.37
C ASN A 78 2.56 -7.92 -21.68
N ILE A 79 3.28 -6.81 -21.57
CA ILE A 79 3.94 -6.13 -22.67
C ILE A 79 5.33 -6.73 -22.86
N GLU A 80 5.55 -7.30 -24.04
CA GLU A 80 6.83 -7.88 -24.39
C GLU A 80 7.90 -6.78 -24.59
N TYR A 81 9.01 -6.89 -23.87
CA TYR A 81 10.15 -5.99 -24.01
C TYR A 81 11.44 -6.76 -24.24
N LYS A 82 12.40 -6.14 -24.92
CA LYS A 82 13.72 -6.73 -25.14
C LYS A 82 14.52 -6.77 -23.84
N SER A 83 15.25 -7.85 -23.58
CA SER A 83 16.08 -7.96 -22.37
C SER A 83 17.18 -6.88 -22.30
N ASP A 84 17.63 -6.45 -23.48
CA ASP A 84 18.59 -5.38 -23.75
C ASP A 84 17.93 -4.01 -23.99
N ALA A 85 16.61 -3.87 -23.80
CA ALA A 85 15.91 -2.61 -23.93
C ALA A 85 16.51 -1.55 -23.01
N THR A 86 16.77 -0.37 -23.57
CA THR A 86 17.23 0.76 -22.78
C THR A 86 16.07 1.34 -21.96
N LYS A 87 16.39 2.14 -20.94
CA LYS A 87 15.36 2.84 -20.16
C LYS A 87 14.41 3.64 -21.05
N LYS A 88 14.92 4.25 -22.12
CA LYS A 88 14.08 5.01 -23.07
C LYS A 88 13.11 4.09 -23.81
N ASP A 89 13.57 2.92 -24.27
CA ASP A 89 12.71 1.96 -24.97
C ASP A 89 11.58 1.44 -24.07
N LEU A 90 11.88 1.15 -22.80
CA LEU A 90 10.87 0.75 -21.81
C LEU A 90 9.83 1.86 -21.59
N ILE A 91 10.28 3.11 -21.50
CA ILE A 91 9.39 4.28 -21.35
C ILE A 91 8.53 4.48 -22.60
N SER A 92 9.10 4.35 -23.80
CA SER A 92 8.35 4.45 -25.05
C SER A 92 7.27 3.37 -25.17
N LEU A 93 7.57 2.13 -24.76
CA LEU A 93 6.57 1.05 -24.68
C LEU A 93 5.43 1.38 -23.72
N ILE A 94 5.74 2.04 -22.60
CA ILE A 94 4.75 2.47 -21.61
C ILE A 94 3.92 3.64 -22.13
N ILE A 95 4.47 4.61 -22.86
CA ILE A 95 3.69 5.77 -23.35
C ILE A 95 2.95 5.45 -24.66
N GLY A 96 3.34 4.36 -25.35
CA GLY A 96 2.79 3.98 -26.65
C GLY A 96 3.32 4.83 -27.81
N GLU A 97 4.54 5.36 -27.68
CA GLU A 97 5.22 6.20 -28.71
C GLU A 97 6.15 5.37 -29.61
#